data_AF-A0A948U5F1-F1
#
_entry.id   AF-A0A948U5F1-F1
#
_cell.length_a   1.000
_cell.length_b   1.000
_cell.length_c   1.000
_cell.angle_alpha   90.00
_cell.angle_beta   90.00
_cell.angle_gamma   90.00
#
_symmetry.space_group_name_H-M   'P 1'
#
loop_
_entity.id
_entity.type
_entity.pdbx_description
1 polymer ?
#
loop_
_entity_poly.entity_id
_entity_poly.type
_entity_poly.pdbx_seq_one_letter_code
_entity_poly.pdbx_strand_id
1 'polypeptide(L)' 'MMKPDVYRSLGLSDKEYQNITKILKRKPTNTELAMFSVEWSEHCGYLRSRRWL' A
#
# COMPACT_ATOMS: atom_id res chain seq x y z
N MET A 1 21.04 12.50 -2.45
CA MET A 1 19.57 12.68 -2.43
C MET A 1 18.95 11.30 -2.57
N MET A 2 18.37 10.73 -1.50
CA MET A 2 17.70 9.42 -1.57
C MET A 2 16.47 9.57 -2.47
N LYS A 3 16.33 8.74 -3.51
CA LYS A 3 15.14 8.73 -4.37
C LYS A 3 13.92 8.43 -3.47
N PRO A 4 12.80 9.17 -3.59
CA PRO A 4 11.60 8.80 -2.85
C PRO A 4 11.19 7.39 -3.27
N ASP A 5 11.02 6.51 -2.28
CA ASP A 5 10.57 5.15 -2.55
C ASP A 5 9.20 5.20 -3.24
N VAL A 6 9.03 4.42 -4.32
CA VAL A 6 7.84 4.45 -5.19
C VAL A 6 6.54 4.29 -4.39
N TYR A 7 6.53 3.49 -3.33
CA TYR A 7 5.34 3.30 -2.49
C TYR A 7 4.93 4.57 -1.73
N ARG A 8 5.88 5.42 -1.31
CA ARG A 8 5.57 6.69 -0.63
C ARG A 8 4.89 7.68 -1.58
N SER A 9 5.33 7.70 -2.84
CA SER A 9 4.68 8.51 -3.88
C SER A 9 3.26 8.04 -4.20
N LEU A 10 2.96 6.75 -3.94
CA LEU A 10 1.63 6.16 -4.08
C LEU A 10 0.74 6.36 -2.82
N GLY A 11 1.23 7.07 -1.79
CA GLY A 11 0.49 7.30 -0.55
C GLY A 11 0.49 6.14 0.43
N LEU A 12 1.28 5.08 0.18
CA LEU A 12 1.45 3.97 1.11
C LEU A 12 2.39 4.36 2.24
N SER A 13 2.03 4.00 3.46
CA SER A 13 2.90 4.06 4.63
C SER A 13 3.92 2.93 4.63
N ASP A 14 5.03 3.12 5.35
CA ASP A 14 6.06 2.10 5.52
C ASP A 14 5.48 0.79 6.11
N LYS A 15 4.45 0.90 6.96
CA LYS A 15 3.73 -0.24 7.55
C LYS A 15 2.95 -1.03 6.49
N GLU A 16 2.25 -0.33 5.59
CA GLU A 16 1.52 -0.98 4.50
C GLU A 16 2.49 -1.65 3.53
N TYR A 17 3.60 -1.00 3.18
CA TYR A 17 4.65 -1.61 2.37
C TYR A 17 5.23 -2.88 3.01
N GLN A 18 5.49 -2.86 4.32
CA GLN A 18 5.94 -4.05 5.05
C GLN A 18 4.89 -5.16 5.04
N ASN A 19 3.60 -4.82 5.20
CA ASN A 19 2.52 -5.79 5.12
C ASN A 19 2.41 -6.41 3.72
N ILE A 20 2.49 -5.60 2.67
CA ILE A 20 2.51 -6.07 1.27
C ILE A 20 3.67 -7.03 1.05
N THR A 21 4.88 -6.67 1.52
CA THR A 21 6.07 -7.52 1.41
C THR A 21 5.90 -8.84 2.16
N LYS A 22 5.27 -8.82 3.34
CA LYS A 22 4.96 -10.04 4.12
C LYS A 22 3.93 -10.93 3.42
N ILE A 23 2.89 -10.35 2.82
CA ILE A 23 1.85 -11.07 2.07
C ILE A 23 2.47 -11.76 0.85
N LEU A 24 3.29 -11.03 0.08
CA LEU A 24 3.89 -11.55 -1.15
C LEU A 24 5.09 -12.47 -0.91
N LYS A 25 5.72 -12.42 0.27
CA LYS A 25 6.96 -13.14 0.63
C LYS A 25 8.14 -12.87 -0.32
N ARG A 26 8.08 -11.78 -1.08
CA ARG A 26 9.10 -11.31 -2.02
C ARG A 26 9.05 -9.79 -2.12
N LYS A 27 10.04 -9.21 -2.80
CA LYS A 27 10.02 -7.77 -3.10
C LYS A 27 8.89 -7.46 -4.10
N PRO A 28 7.95 -6.56 -3.76
CA PRO A 28 6.88 -6.16 -4.68
C PRO A 28 7.44 -5.35 -5.86
N THR A 29 6.83 -5.51 -7.02
CA THR A 29 7.07 -4.69 -8.20
C THR A 29 6.29 -3.37 -8.10
N ASN A 30 6.69 -2.37 -8.89
CA ASN A 30 6.01 -1.06 -8.89
C ASN A 30 4.53 -1.17 -9.25
N THR A 31 4.17 -2.07 -10.18
CA THR A 31 2.77 -2.30 -10.59
C THR A 31 1.96 -2.89 -9.45
N GLU A 32 2.52 -3.84 -8.70
CA GLU A 32 1.84 -4.42 -7.54
C GLU A 32 1.65 -3.38 -6.44
N LEU A 33 2.66 -2.55 -6.18
CA LEU A 33 2.51 -1.43 -5.23
C LEU A 33 1.41 -0.46 -5.64
N ALA A 34 1.30 -0.15 -6.94
CA ALA A 34 0.22 0.68 -7.45
C ALA A 34 -1.15 0.03 -7.26
N MET A 35 -1.29 -1.27 -7.54
CA MET A 35 -2.54 -2.01 -7.28
C MET A 35 -2.92 -1.96 -5.79
N PHE A 36 -1.98 -2.28 -4.89
CA PHE A 36 -2.22 -2.25 -3.45
C PHE A 36 -2.58 -0.84 -2.94
N SER A 37 -1.97 0.22 -3.50
CA SER A 37 -2.31 1.60 -3.11
C SER A 37 -3.76 1.98 -3.39
N VAL A 38 -4.33 1.49 -4.50
CA VAL A 38 -5.73 1.76 -4.86
C VAL A 38 -6.66 0.90 -4.01
N GLU A 39 -6.38 -0.40 -3.92
CA GLU A 39 -7.23 -1.36 -3.19
C GLU A 39 -7.34 -1.02 -1.70
N TRP A 40 -6.23 -0.60 -1.09
CA TRP A 40 -6.20 -0.26 0.34
C TRP A 40 -6.49 1.22 0.60
N SER A 41 -6.87 1.99 -0.41
CA SER A 41 -7.34 3.36 -0.19
C SER A 41 -8.67 3.37 0.58
N GLU A 42 -9.03 4.50 1.22
CA GLU A 42 -10.35 4.63 1.86
C GLU A 42 -11.50 4.40 0.86
N HIS A 43 -11.31 4.84 -0.38
CA HIS A 43 -12.35 4.76 -1.41
C HIS A 43 -12.71 3.32 -1.77
N CYS A 44 -11.72 2.42 -1.85
CA CYS A 44 -11.94 1.03 -2.22
C CYS A 44 -11.99 0.08 -1.02
N GLY A 45 -11.12 0.30 -0.02
CA GLY A 45 -10.97 -0.58 1.14
C GLY A 45 -11.86 -0.21 2.33
N TYR A 46 -12.53 0.95 2.30
CA TYR A 46 -13.40 1.45 3.37
C TYR A 46 -12.73 1.36 4.76
N LEU A 47 -11.42 1.63 4.83
CA LEU A 47 -10.60 1.36 6.01
C LEU A 47 -11.16 1.96 7.31
N ARG A 48 -11.71 3.19 7.22
CA ARG A 48 -12.26 3.93 8.35
C ARG A 48 -13.74 3.60 8.56
N SER A 49 -14.48 3.46 7.46
CA SER A 49 -15.92 3.28 7.49
C SER A 49 -16.34 1.85 7.88
N ARG A 50 -15.58 0.82 7.47
CA ARG A 50 -15.83 -0.60 7.78
C ARG A 50 -15.84 -0.92 9.27
N ARG A 51 -15.16 -0.13 10.12
CA ARG A 51 -15.18 -0.35 11.57
C ARG A 51 -16.57 -0.14 12.18
N TRP A 52 -17.41 0.65 11.53
CA TRP A 52 -18.73 1.05 12.02
C TRP A 52 -19.88 0.27 11.38
N LEU A 53 -19.56 -0.65 10.46
CA LEU A 53 -20.49 -1.61 9.86
C LEU A 53 -20.39 -2.94 10.61
#